data_AF-A0A933CYD2-F1
#
_entry.id   AF-A0A933CYD2-F1
#
_cell.length_a   1.000
_cell.length_b   1.000
_cell.length_c   1.000
_cell.angle_alpha   90.00
_cell.angle_beta   90.00
_cell.angle_gamma   90.00
#
_symmetry.space_group_name_H-M   'P 1'
#
loop_
_entity.id
_entity.type
_entity.pdbx_description
1 polymer ?
#
loop_
_entity_poly.entity_id
_entity_poly.type
_entity_poly.pdbx_seq_one_letter_code
_entity_poly.pdbx_strand_id
1 'polypeptide(L)'
;MAKTYSDCFYCGGFVEQRLPPRELRWQGKLFAIEDVPMGVCSQCGEKFLKPEVAKGIDRIFEEKKQPAKTIQVPLYQYGPVS
;
A
#
# COMPACT_ATOMS: atom_id res chain seq x y z
N MET A 1 -22.45 5.75 10.67
CA MET A 1 -21.25 4.98 10.26
C MET A 1 -20.33 5.93 9.54
N ALA A 2 -19.13 6.18 10.06
CA ALA A 2 -18.25 7.24 9.57
C ALA A 2 -17.61 6.85 8.22
N LYS A 3 -18.28 7.20 7.10
CA LYS A 3 -17.65 7.19 5.77
C LYS A 3 -16.49 8.20 5.80
N THR A 4 -15.25 7.73 5.91
CA THR A 4 -14.05 8.60 5.91
C THR A 4 -13.38 8.73 4.54
N TYR A 5 -13.83 7.93 3.55
CA TYR A 5 -13.39 8.04 2.16
C TYR A 5 -14.60 8.45 1.30
N SER A 6 -14.35 9.31 0.31
CA SER A 6 -15.30 9.59 -0.76
C SER A 6 -15.44 8.39 -1.69
N ASP A 7 -16.41 8.44 -2.60
CA ASP A 7 -16.49 7.46 -3.68
C ASP A 7 -15.22 7.53 -4.56
N CYS A 8 -14.96 6.44 -5.28
CA CYS A 8 -13.74 6.27 -6.06
C CYS A 8 -13.66 7.32 -7.16
N PHE A 9 -12.59 8.11 -7.17
CA PHE A 9 -12.35 9.12 -8.19
C PHE A 9 -12.32 8.57 -9.62
N TYR A 10 -11.94 7.29 -9.80
CA TYR A 10 -11.76 6.68 -11.12
C TYR A 10 -13.01 6.00 -11.67
N CYS A 11 -13.85 5.38 -10.82
CA CYS A 11 -15.01 4.60 -11.28
C CYS A 11 -16.33 4.96 -10.59
N GLY A 12 -16.33 5.86 -9.60
CA GLY A 12 -17.51 6.21 -8.81
C GLY A 12 -17.97 5.14 -7.81
N GLY A 13 -17.27 4.00 -7.73
CA GLY A 13 -17.59 2.92 -6.80
C GLY A 13 -17.33 3.26 -5.34
N PHE A 14 -18.03 2.58 -4.43
CA PHE A 14 -17.86 2.75 -2.98
C PHE A 14 -16.44 2.40 -2.53
N VAL A 15 -15.85 3.26 -1.70
CA VAL A 15 -14.52 3.05 -1.10
C VAL A 15 -14.69 2.70 0.37
N GLU A 16 -14.16 1.56 0.76
CA GLU A 16 -14.19 1.09 2.15
C GLU A 16 -12.79 1.07 2.77
N GLN A 17 -12.72 1.33 4.08
CA GLN A 17 -11.45 1.22 4.78
C GLN A 17 -11.08 -0.26 4.95
N ARG A 18 -9.88 -0.64 4.52
CA ARG A 18 -9.27 -1.95 4.74
C ARG A 18 -7.87 -1.79 5.32
N LEU A 19 -7.26 -2.90 5.75
CA LEU A 19 -5.89 -2.97 6.25
C LEU A 19 -5.00 -3.87 5.37
N PRO A 20 -4.92 -3.65 4.05
CA PRO A 20 -4.07 -4.49 3.20
C PRO A 20 -2.58 -4.24 3.47
N PRO A 21 -1.69 -5.19 3.09
CA PRO A 21 -0.27 -4.89 3.01
C PRO A 21 -0.02 -3.83 1.93
N ARG A 22 0.95 -2.96 2.19
CA ARG A 22 1.47 -1.97 1.24
C ARG A 22 2.88 -2.35 0.83
N GLU A 23 3.05 -2.64 -0.45
CA GLU A 23 4.35 -2.79 -1.08
C GLU A 23 4.76 -1.46 -1.71
N LEU A 24 5.98 -1.01 -1.45
CA LEU A 24 6.54 0.18 -2.08
C LEU A 24 8.05 0.07 -2.29
N ARG A 25 8.55 0.82 -3.28
CA ARG A 25 9.99 0.93 -3.52
C ARG A 25 10.50 2.25 -2.94
N TRP A 26 11.56 2.17 -2.15
CA TRP A 26 12.26 3.33 -1.61
C TRP A 26 13.76 3.11 -1.72
N GLN A 27 14.49 4.08 -2.27
CA GLN A 27 15.95 4.01 -2.50
C GLN A 27 16.40 2.69 -3.16
N GLY A 28 15.65 2.23 -4.17
CA GLY A 28 15.96 1.00 -4.92
C GLY A 28 15.61 -0.31 -4.20
N LYS A 29 15.15 -0.29 -2.95
CA LYS A 29 14.75 -1.47 -2.17
C LYS A 29 13.24 -1.62 -2.11
N LEU A 30 12.75 -2.86 -2.09
CA LEU A 30 11.34 -3.18 -1.90
C LEU A 30 11.04 -3.31 -0.40
N PHE A 31 9.99 -2.64 0.06
CA PHE A 31 9.49 -2.72 1.42
C PHE A 31 8.03 -3.16 1.41
N ALA A 32 7.66 -4.00 2.37
CA ALA A 32 6.28 -4.38 2.66
C ALA A 32 5.91 -3.89 4.06
N ILE A 33 4.79 -3.18 4.17
CA ILE A 33 4.26 -2.64 5.43
C ILE A 33 2.90 -3.30 5.66
N GLU A 34 2.74 -3.96 6.80
CA GLU A 34 1.49 -4.63 7.18
C GLU A 34 0.51 -3.64 7.84
N ASP A 35 -0.77 -4.02 7.84
CA ASP A 35 -1.85 -3.31 8.54
C ASP A 35 -1.97 -1.81 8.19
N VAL A 36 -1.71 -1.45 6.93
CA VAL A 36 -1.79 -0.05 6.49
C VAL A 36 -3.26 0.32 6.27
N PRO A 37 -3.81 1.32 7.00
CA PRO A 37 -5.18 1.77 6.79
C PRO A 37 -5.32 2.49 5.45
N MET A 38 -6.07 1.89 4.53
CA MET A 38 -6.30 2.43 3.19
C MET A 38 -7.77 2.33 2.80
N GLY A 39 -8.24 3.30 2.02
CA GLY A 39 -9.48 3.16 1.28
C GLY A 39 -9.25 2.23 0.09
N VAL A 40 -10.08 1.21 -0.08
CA VAL A 40 -10.03 0.33 -1.24
C VAL A 40 -11.39 0.38 -1.93
N CYS A 41 -11.40 0.70 -3.22
CA CYS A 41 -12.63 0.64 -4.00
C CYS A 41 -13.09 -0.81 -4.13
N SER A 42 -14.34 -1.08 -3.75
CA SER A 42 -14.91 -2.44 -3.81
C SER A 42 -15.19 -2.93 -5.24
N GLN A 43 -15.12 -2.04 -6.23
CA GLN A 43 -15.38 -2.36 -7.64
C GLN A 43 -14.10 -2.54 -8.45
N CYS A 44 -13.22 -1.53 -8.47
CA CYS A 44 -12.00 -1.57 -9.31
C CYS A 44 -10.70 -1.90 -8.55
N GLY A 45 -10.75 -1.95 -7.21
CA GLY A 45 -9.57 -2.25 -6.40
C GLY A 45 -8.60 -1.08 -6.20
N GLU A 46 -8.94 0.12 -6.67
CA GLU A 46 -8.12 1.32 -6.48
C GLU A 46 -7.89 1.62 -4.99
N LYS A 47 -6.69 2.12 -4.66
CA LYS A 47 -6.19 2.26 -3.29
C LYS A 47 -5.94 3.73 -2.96
N PHE A 48 -6.54 4.20 -1.87
CA PHE A 48 -6.46 5.58 -1.41
C PHE A 48 -5.81 5.64 -0.03
N LEU A 49 -4.84 6.53 0.13
CA LEU A 49 -4.17 6.80 1.40
C LEU A 49 -4.57 8.17 1.91
N LYS A 50 -4.88 8.26 3.20
CA LYS A 50 -5.03 9.56 3.85
C LYS A 50 -3.64 10.17 4.10
N PRO A 51 -3.52 11.51 4.11
CA PRO A 51 -2.24 12.19 4.33
C PRO A 51 -1.50 11.76 5.61
N GLU A 52 -2.22 11.49 6.70
CA GLU A 52 -1.66 11.03 7.96
C GLU A 52 -1.03 9.64 7.86
N VAL A 53 -1.60 8.75 7.03
CA VAL A 53 -1.07 7.40 6.80
C VAL A 53 0.20 7.47 5.97
N ALA A 54 0.21 8.31 4.92
CA ALA A 54 1.41 8.56 4.12
C ALA A 54 2.57 9.09 4.98
N LYS A 55 2.30 10.09 5.82
CA LYS A 55 3.30 10.63 6.77
C LYS A 55 3.82 9.56 7.76
N GLY A 56 2.94 8.66 8.21
CA GLY A 56 3.34 7.54 9.06
C GLY A 56 4.31 6.59 8.37
N ILE A 57 4.10 6.32 7.08
CA ILE A 57 5.01 5.53 6.24
C ILE A 57 6.36 6.25 6.07
N ASP A 58 6.35 7.54 5.76
CA ASP A 58 7.58 8.32 5.58
C ASP A 58 8.43 8.30 6.86
N ARG A 59 7.79 8.42 8.03
CA ARG A 59 8.47 8.38 9.33
C ARG A 59 9.16 7.04 9.61
N ILE A 60 8.60 5.90 9.17
CA ILE A 60 9.25 4.58 9.32
C ILE A 60 10.63 4.59 8.64
N PHE A 61 10.69 5.23 7.47
CA PHE A 61 11.87 5.34 6.64
C PHE A 61 12.88 6.37 7.18
N GLU A 62 12.41 7.55 7.58
CA GLU A 62 13.25 8.61 8.17
C GLU A 62 13.90 8.16 9.49
N GLU A 63 13.14 7.51 10.37
CA GLU A 63 13.63 7.01 11.66
C GLU A 63 14.45 5.72 11.52
N LYS A 64 14.56 5.17 10.30
CA LYS A 64 15.25 3.90 10.01
C LYS A 64 14.80 2.77 10.96
N LYS A 65 13.49 2.68 11.20
CA LYS A 65 12.94 1.65 12.09
C LYS A 65 13.35 0.26 11.61
N GLN A 66 13.78 -0.58 12.55
CA GLN A 66 14.05 -1.98 12.23
C GLN A 66 12.74 -2.69 11.88
N PRO A 67 12.72 -3.51 10.81
CA PRO A 67 11.53 -4.23 10.43
C PRO A 67 11.20 -5.30 11.48
N ALA A 68 9.90 -5.52 11.73
CA ALA A 68 9.46 -6.61 12.60
C ALA A 68 9.81 -8.00 12.02
N LYS A 69 9.85 -8.10 10.68
CA LYS A 69 10.29 -9.27 9.94
C LYS A 69 10.83 -8.87 8.57
N THR A 70 11.75 -9.66 8.04
CA THR A 70 12.27 -9.51 6.68
C THR A 70 11.81 -10.69 5.83
N ILE A 71 11.25 -10.41 4.65
CA ILE A 71 10.90 -11.42 3.66
C ILE A 71 11.96 -11.50 2.57
N GLN A 72 12.21 -12.70 2.04
CA GLN A 72 13.02 -12.88 0.83
C GLN A 72 12.10 -12.90 -0.38
N VAL A 73 12.35 -12.02 -1.34
CA VAL A 73 11.54 -11.91 -2.57
C VAL A 73 12.40 -12.38 -3.74
N PRO A 74 12.08 -13.52 -4.39
CA PRO A 74 12.81 -13.98 -5.55
C PRO A 74 12.58 -13.04 -6.74
N LEU A 75 13.65 -12.71 -7.46
CA LEU A 75 13.59 -11.91 -8.67
C LEU A 75 13.83 -12.80 -9.88
N TYR A 76 12.83 -12.89 -10.76
CA TYR A 76 12.92 -13.60 -12.02
C TYR A 76 13.17 -12.61 -13.16
N GLN A 77 14.03 -12.98 -14.10
CA GLN A 77 14.12 -12.29 -15.37
C GLN A 77 13.05 -12.85 -16.31
N TYR A 78 12.27 -11.98 -16.94
CA TYR A 78 11.29 -12.42 -17.94
C TYR A 78 12.02 -13.03 -19.14
N GLY A 79 11.66 -14.27 -19.49
CA GLY A 79 12.03 -14.92 -20.73
C GLY A 79 10.75 -15.24 -21.51
N PRO A 80 10.61 -14.79 -22.77
CA PRO A 80 9.47 -15.20 -23.59
C PRO A 80 9.47 -16.72 -23.74
N VAL A 81 8.32 -17.34 -23.53
CA VAL A 81 8.14 -18.76 -23.81
C VAL A 81 8.07 -18.91 -25.32
N SER A 82 9.06 -19.59 -25.91
CA SER A 82 9.07 -19.99 -27.32
C SER A 82 8.11 -21.14 -27.58
#